data_AF-R1CAZ2-F1
#
_entry.id   AF-R1CAZ2-F1
#
_cell.length_a   1.000
_cell.length_b   1.000
_cell.length_c   1.000
_cell.angle_alpha   90.00
_cell.angle_beta   90.00
_cell.angle_gamma   90.00
#
_symmetry.space_group_name_H-M   'P 1'
#
loop_
_entity.id
_entity.type
_entity.pdbx_description
1 polymer ?
#
loop_
_entity_poly.entity_id
_entity_poly.type
_entity_poly.pdbx_seq_one_letter_code
_entity_poly.pdbx_strand_id
1 'polypeptide(L)'
;MRFYRNMSVFNVSGVVQQRAAHDYDRPLDVVSDRRKRKAEPAEAPPVGFFWRLRADLRSSLVTMARRRLPDALKEGRAEVLSHDQEKLLRREEAVQRQLNAAVERYAAALELFDQWRAQGVKTAAELERALGGKSEPEQLAELRRQIEMRTAAPPQLRVRSIKTLGTADADVLRLEQQSIFNVSNLLPKAKAARERREAAGISDSVEVRQDREAPPFDTRLVGKWLEVCWPYKEEGRTVKIWAAGRVKRVADGLTDKRSPRARKILPAGMLLWAWDADPEYDEPAGERWIAFLPEKWNRPVSYGWRLDPRELGATGPPRTPLIEEEEEEEAPRARR
;
A
#
# COMPACT_ATOMS: atom_id res chain seq x y z
N MET A 1 25.75 0.76 -27.61
CA MET A 1 25.22 0.43 -26.26
C MET A 1 23.70 0.44 -26.32
N ARG A 2 23.06 -0.74 -26.32
CA ARG A 2 21.60 -0.87 -26.41
C ARG A 2 21.01 -0.91 -24.99
N PHE A 3 20.16 0.07 -24.68
CA PHE A 3 19.39 0.15 -23.43
C PHE A 3 18.10 -0.67 -23.58
N TYR A 4 17.91 -1.68 -22.73
CA TYR A 4 16.63 -2.36 -22.53
C TYR A 4 15.73 -1.46 -21.67
N ARG A 5 14.92 -0.61 -22.31
CA ARG A 5 13.72 -0.03 -21.70
C ARG A 5 12.54 -0.96 -22.01
N ASN A 6 11.71 -1.21 -21.00
CA ASN A 6 10.53 -2.09 -20.97
C ASN A 6 10.77 -3.53 -20.47
N MET A 7 11.20 -3.66 -19.21
CA MET A 7 10.96 -4.90 -18.45
C MET A 7 9.60 -4.80 -17.77
N SER A 8 8.60 -5.45 -18.36
CA SER A 8 7.32 -5.77 -17.73
C SER A 8 7.55 -6.75 -16.57
N VAL A 9 6.83 -6.59 -15.45
CA VAL A 9 6.87 -7.47 -14.27
C VAL A 9 6.54 -8.94 -14.61
N PHE A 10 5.88 -9.17 -15.75
CA PHE A 10 5.61 -10.52 -16.27
C PHE A 10 6.85 -11.25 -16.83
N ASN A 11 7.97 -10.54 -17.07
CA ASN A 11 9.17 -11.10 -17.72
C ASN A 11 10.30 -11.48 -16.74
N VAL A 12 10.08 -11.46 -15.43
CA VAL A 12 11.15 -11.68 -14.41
C VAL A 12 11.10 -13.08 -13.79
N SER A 13 10.18 -13.94 -14.22
CA SER A 13 10.17 -15.32 -13.77
C SER A 13 11.10 -16.16 -14.63
N GLY A 14 12.12 -16.78 -14.03
CA GLY A 14 12.98 -17.78 -14.70
C GLY A 14 12.18 -18.92 -15.37
N VAL A 15 10.93 -19.13 -14.94
CA VAL A 15 10.00 -20.10 -15.55
C VAL A 15 9.51 -19.65 -16.93
N VAL A 16 9.39 -18.34 -17.18
CA VAL A 16 8.99 -17.80 -18.50
C VAL A 16 10.15 -17.90 -19.50
N GLN A 17 11.39 -17.69 -19.04
CA GLN A 17 12.59 -17.93 -19.86
C GLN A 17 12.78 -19.43 -20.16
N GLN A 18 12.47 -20.33 -19.22
CA GLN A 18 12.53 -21.78 -19.42
C GLN A 18 11.39 -22.32 -20.32
N ARG A 19 10.20 -21.70 -20.29
CA ARG A 19 9.11 -22.01 -21.23
C ARG A 19 9.46 -21.59 -22.66
N ALA A 20 10.05 -20.41 -22.85
CA ALA A 20 10.52 -19.97 -24.17
C ALA A 20 11.65 -20.85 -24.73
N ALA A 21 12.37 -21.57 -23.86
CA ALA A 21 13.41 -22.53 -24.24
C ALA A 21 12.87 -23.93 -24.62
N HIS A 22 11.55 -24.16 -24.56
CA HIS A 22 10.92 -25.47 -24.85
C HIS A 22 11.50 -26.65 -24.03
N ASP A 23 12.09 -26.41 -22.85
CA ASP A 23 12.72 -27.46 -22.04
C ASP A 23 11.71 -28.49 -21.51
N TYR A 24 10.43 -28.12 -21.38
CA TYR A 24 9.33 -29.01 -20.98
C TYR A 24 8.54 -29.61 -22.15
N ASP A 25 8.73 -29.12 -23.37
CA ASP A 25 8.08 -29.64 -24.58
C ASP A 25 8.91 -30.74 -25.25
N ARG A 26 10.00 -31.20 -24.61
CA ARG A 26 10.66 -32.42 -25.06
C ARG A 26 9.74 -33.60 -24.76
N PRO A 27 9.28 -34.36 -25.76
CA PRO A 27 8.60 -35.63 -25.50
C PRO A 27 9.47 -36.49 -24.57
N LEU A 28 8.85 -37.16 -23.59
CA LEU A 28 9.55 -38.13 -22.74
C LEU A 28 10.20 -39.27 -23.55
N ASP A 29 9.82 -39.41 -24.83
CA ASP A 29 10.40 -40.33 -25.82
C ASP A 29 11.27 -39.64 -26.88
N VAL A 30 12.02 -38.60 -26.50
CA VAL A 30 13.11 -38.14 -27.36
C VAL A 30 14.22 -39.19 -27.35
N VAL A 31 14.16 -40.10 -28.32
CA VAL A 31 15.24 -40.98 -28.80
C VAL A 31 16.33 -40.14 -29.47
N SER A 32 16.83 -39.08 -28.81
CA SER A 32 17.95 -38.26 -29.30
C SER A 32 19.28 -38.61 -28.65
N ASP A 33 19.44 -39.86 -28.22
CA ASP A 33 20.76 -40.44 -28.03
C ASP A 33 20.94 -41.60 -29.00
N ARG A 34 20.83 -41.29 -30.31
CA ARG A 34 21.58 -42.00 -31.36
C ARG A 34 23.07 -41.65 -31.19
N ARG A 35 23.63 -41.92 -30.00
CA ARG A 35 25.06 -42.18 -29.86
C ARG A 35 25.35 -43.26 -30.88
N LYS A 36 26.25 -42.99 -31.83
CA LYS A 36 26.88 -44.02 -32.66
C LYS A 36 27.09 -45.23 -31.75
N ARG A 37 26.40 -46.34 -32.04
CA ARG A 37 26.70 -47.61 -31.36
C ARG A 37 28.16 -47.89 -31.66
N LYS A 38 29.03 -47.59 -30.69
CA LYS A 38 30.41 -48.04 -30.70
C LYS A 38 30.30 -49.56 -30.77
N ALA A 39 30.96 -50.19 -31.74
CA ALA A 39 31.02 -51.64 -31.83
C ALA A 39 31.28 -52.21 -30.43
N GLU A 40 30.54 -53.24 -30.03
CA GLU A 40 30.68 -53.87 -28.72
C GLU A 40 32.16 -54.20 -28.51
N PRO A 41 32.87 -53.49 -27.60
CA PRO A 41 34.23 -53.86 -27.29
C PRO A 41 34.15 -55.25 -26.64
N ALA A 42 35.04 -56.16 -27.06
CA ALA A 42 35.21 -57.46 -26.42
C ALA A 42 35.18 -57.30 -24.90
N GLU A 43 34.38 -58.14 -24.21
CA GLU A 43 34.10 -58.04 -22.77
C GLU A 43 35.38 -57.78 -21.98
N ALA A 44 35.59 -56.52 -21.62
CA ALA A 44 36.66 -56.16 -20.71
C ALA A 44 36.36 -56.85 -19.37
N PRO A 45 37.35 -57.48 -18.72
CA PRO A 45 37.13 -58.10 -17.42
C PRO A 45 36.52 -57.07 -16.49
N PRO A 46 35.42 -57.40 -15.79
CA PRO A 46 34.63 -56.40 -15.12
C PRO A 46 35.47 -55.74 -14.02
N VAL A 47 35.70 -54.43 -14.17
CA VAL A 47 36.59 -53.66 -13.31
C VAL A 47 35.78 -53.09 -12.13
N GLY A 48 36.33 -53.18 -10.92
CA GLY A 48 35.76 -52.58 -9.72
C GLY A 48 35.77 -53.49 -8.50
N PHE A 49 35.64 -52.92 -7.30
CA PHE A 49 35.69 -53.66 -6.03
C PHE A 49 34.65 -54.78 -5.97
N PHE A 50 33.43 -54.54 -6.48
CA PHE A 50 32.36 -55.54 -6.53
C PHE A 50 32.79 -56.83 -7.24
N TRP A 51 33.51 -56.71 -8.35
CA TRP A 51 33.95 -57.85 -9.17
C TRP A 51 35.18 -58.57 -8.60
N ARG A 52 35.89 -57.94 -7.65
CA ARG A 52 36.97 -58.56 -6.86
C ARG A 52 36.44 -59.39 -5.67
N LEU A 53 35.13 -59.30 -5.37
CA LEU A 53 34.51 -60.09 -4.30
C LEU A 53 34.27 -61.54 -4.74
N ARG A 54 34.26 -62.46 -3.76
CA ARG A 54 33.87 -63.86 -3.97
C ARG A 54 32.44 -63.93 -4.53
N ALA A 55 32.15 -64.95 -5.34
CA ALA A 55 30.84 -65.14 -5.97
C ALA A 55 29.68 -65.07 -4.97
N ASP A 56 29.82 -65.74 -3.82
CA ASP A 56 28.79 -65.77 -2.77
C ASP A 56 28.53 -64.39 -2.16
N LEU A 57 29.59 -63.59 -1.96
CA LEU A 57 29.48 -62.22 -1.46
C LEU A 57 28.80 -61.30 -2.48
N ARG A 58 29.09 -61.47 -3.77
CA ARG A 58 28.40 -60.74 -4.85
C ARG A 58 26.90 -61.05 -4.87
N SER A 59 26.55 -62.34 -4.83
CA SER A 59 25.15 -62.79 -4.82
C SER A 59 24.40 -62.31 -3.57
N SER A 60 25.05 -62.36 -2.40
CA SER A 60 24.49 -61.86 -1.13
C SER A 60 24.24 -60.35 -1.17
N LEU A 61 25.21 -59.56 -1.67
CA LEU A 61 25.06 -58.10 -1.82
C LEU A 61 23.92 -57.73 -2.77
N VAL A 62 23.81 -58.41 -3.92
CA VAL A 62 22.72 -58.17 -4.88
C VAL A 62 21.36 -58.53 -4.27
N THR A 63 21.28 -59.64 -3.53
CA THR A 63 20.04 -60.06 -2.86
C THR A 63 19.64 -59.06 -1.78
N MET A 64 20.59 -58.57 -0.98
CA MET A 64 20.36 -57.54 0.02
C MET A 64 19.92 -56.21 -0.61
N ALA A 65 20.58 -55.78 -1.69
CA ALA A 65 20.20 -54.58 -2.44
C ALA A 65 18.79 -54.70 -3.04
N ARG A 66 18.43 -55.86 -3.61
CA ARG A 66 17.08 -56.11 -4.12
C ARG A 66 16.02 -56.08 -3.03
N ARG A 67 16.32 -56.59 -1.84
CA ARG A 67 15.42 -56.53 -0.68
C ARG A 67 15.21 -55.11 -0.17
N ARG A 68 16.25 -54.26 -0.21
CA ARG A 68 16.18 -52.85 0.24
C ARG A 68 15.67 -51.88 -0.82
N LEU A 69 15.66 -52.28 -2.09
CA LEU A 69 15.25 -51.40 -3.20
C LEU A 69 13.83 -50.81 -3.03
N PRO A 70 12.79 -51.57 -2.63
CA PRO A 70 11.45 -51.01 -2.46
C PRO A 70 11.39 -49.91 -1.38
N ASP A 71 12.09 -50.12 -0.26
CA ASP A 71 12.15 -49.16 0.84
C ASP A 71 12.90 -47.90 0.40
N ALA A 72 14.07 -48.05 -0.24
CA ALA A 72 14.84 -46.93 -0.77
C ALA A 72 14.07 -46.11 -1.82
N LEU A 73 13.28 -46.77 -2.68
CA LEU A 73 12.41 -46.08 -3.65
C LEU A 73 11.26 -45.34 -2.96
N LYS A 74 10.70 -45.90 -1.89
CA LYS A 74 9.65 -45.25 -1.10
C LYS A 74 10.19 -44.02 -0.38
N GLU A 75 11.35 -44.14 0.26
CA GLU A 75 12.07 -43.04 0.90
C GLU A 75 12.42 -41.94 -0.11
N GLY A 76 13.05 -42.29 -1.24
CA GLY A 76 13.38 -41.32 -2.27
C GLY A 76 12.16 -40.60 -2.87
N ARG A 77 11.02 -41.28 -3.04
CA ARG A 77 9.77 -40.62 -3.44
C ARG A 77 9.25 -39.67 -2.37
N ALA A 78 9.31 -40.05 -1.11
CA ALA A 78 8.88 -39.19 0.00
C ALA A 78 9.76 -37.94 0.13
N GLU A 79 11.08 -38.08 -0.05
CA GLU A 79 12.02 -36.95 -0.06
C GLU A 79 11.78 -35.98 -1.23
N VAL A 80 11.51 -36.50 -2.44
CA VAL A 80 11.16 -35.66 -3.59
C VAL A 80 9.86 -34.90 -3.32
N LEU A 81 8.84 -35.59 -2.80
CA LEU A 81 7.55 -34.97 -2.47
C LEU A 81 7.67 -33.89 -1.39
N SER A 82 8.44 -34.13 -0.32
CA SER A 82 8.64 -33.15 0.75
C SER A 82 9.39 -31.92 0.23
N HIS A 83 10.43 -32.12 -0.57
CA HIS A 83 11.17 -31.03 -1.20
C HIS A 83 10.32 -30.22 -2.18
N ASP A 84 9.44 -30.85 -2.95
CA ASP A 84 8.51 -30.16 -3.84
C ASP A 84 7.46 -29.36 -3.04
N GLN A 85 6.95 -29.91 -1.93
CA GLN A 85 6.06 -29.18 -1.02
C GLN A 85 6.75 -27.94 -0.42
N GLU A 86 7.99 -28.08 0.06
CA GLU A 86 8.76 -26.94 0.56
C GLU A 86 8.96 -25.85 -0.51
N LYS A 87 9.24 -26.24 -1.76
CA LYS A 87 9.35 -25.29 -2.87
C LYS A 87 8.05 -24.55 -3.14
N LEU A 88 6.91 -25.25 -3.05
CA LEU A 88 5.59 -24.63 -3.20
C LEU A 88 5.35 -23.62 -2.08
N LEU A 89 5.57 -24.00 -0.82
CA LEU A 89 5.43 -23.10 0.32
C LEU A 89 6.30 -21.85 0.19
N ARG A 90 7.58 -22.00 -0.20
CA ARG A 90 8.46 -20.84 -0.43
C ARG A 90 7.97 -19.92 -1.54
N ARG A 91 7.37 -20.48 -2.60
CA ARG A 91 6.77 -19.69 -3.69
C ARG A 91 5.53 -18.94 -3.21
N GLU A 92 4.66 -19.61 -2.45
CA GLU A 92 3.47 -18.99 -1.86
C GLU A 92 3.83 -17.85 -0.91
N GLU A 93 4.80 -18.06 -0.03
CA GLU A 93 5.33 -17.01 0.85
C GLU A 93 5.91 -15.83 0.06
N ALA A 94 6.69 -16.09 -0.99
CA ALA A 94 7.26 -15.05 -1.83
C ALA A 94 6.17 -14.22 -2.54
N VAL A 95 5.15 -14.89 -3.08
CA VAL A 95 3.98 -14.23 -3.69
C VAL A 95 3.23 -13.41 -2.66
N GLN A 96 3.02 -13.94 -1.45
CA GLN A 96 2.34 -13.21 -0.39
C GLN A 96 3.12 -11.97 0.07
N ARG A 97 4.46 -12.06 0.16
CA ARG A 97 5.31 -10.89 0.46
C ARG A 97 5.20 -9.83 -0.63
N GLN A 98 5.21 -10.24 -1.90
CA GLN A 98 5.03 -9.32 -3.02
C GLN A 98 3.63 -8.67 -3.00
N LEU A 99 2.59 -9.44 -2.68
CA LEU A 99 1.24 -8.93 -2.52
C LEU A 99 1.16 -7.89 -1.41
N ASN A 100 1.69 -8.18 -0.23
CA ASN A 100 1.70 -7.24 0.88
C ASN A 100 2.44 -5.95 0.51
N ALA A 101 3.61 -6.06 -0.14
CA ALA A 101 4.35 -4.89 -0.62
C ALA A 101 3.55 -4.08 -1.67
N ALA A 102 2.83 -4.74 -2.57
CA ALA A 102 1.97 -4.09 -3.55
C ALA A 102 0.79 -3.38 -2.88
N VAL A 103 0.15 -4.00 -1.89
CA VAL A 103 -0.95 -3.43 -1.10
C VAL A 103 -0.49 -2.17 -0.38
N GLU A 104 0.65 -2.19 0.31
CA GLU A 104 1.17 -1.02 1.03
C GLU A 104 1.56 0.11 0.08
N ARG A 105 2.18 -0.20 -1.07
CA ARG A 105 2.46 0.80 -2.11
C ARG A 105 1.19 1.43 -2.67
N TYR A 106 0.15 0.62 -2.89
CA TYR A 106 -1.13 1.09 -3.37
C TYR A 106 -1.83 1.98 -2.34
N ALA A 107 -1.79 1.61 -1.06
CA ALA A 107 -2.34 2.41 0.03
C ALA A 107 -1.65 3.78 0.12
N ALA A 108 -0.32 3.82 0.10
CA ALA A 108 0.45 5.07 0.08
C ALA A 108 0.14 5.94 -1.16
N ALA A 109 -0.03 5.31 -2.33
CA ALA A 109 -0.42 6.04 -3.54
C ALA A 109 -1.83 6.64 -3.43
N LEU A 110 -2.79 5.94 -2.82
CA LEU A 110 -4.12 6.50 -2.55
C LEU A 110 -4.04 7.73 -1.63
N GLU A 111 -3.23 7.67 -0.57
CA GLU A 111 -3.01 8.80 0.34
C GLU A 111 -2.43 10.01 -0.40
N LEU A 112 -1.39 9.80 -1.20
CA LEU A 112 -0.76 10.86 -2.00
C LEU A 112 -1.71 11.45 -3.04
N PHE A 113 -2.63 10.64 -3.58
CA PHE A 113 -3.65 11.11 -4.51
C PHE A 113 -4.73 11.95 -3.83
N ASP A 114 -5.16 11.57 -2.63
CA ASP A 114 -6.07 12.37 -1.82
C ASP A 114 -5.40 13.71 -1.43
N GLN A 115 -4.11 13.68 -1.06
CA GLN A 115 -3.30 14.88 -0.83
C GLN A 115 -3.19 15.76 -2.08
N TRP A 116 -2.97 15.17 -3.25
CA TRP A 116 -2.93 15.91 -4.50
C TRP A 116 -4.28 16.56 -4.83
N ARG A 117 -5.40 15.88 -4.57
CA ARG A 117 -6.74 16.46 -4.77
C ARG A 117 -7.01 17.66 -3.87
N ALA A 118 -6.56 17.59 -2.62
CA ALA A 118 -6.76 18.66 -1.64
C ALA A 118 -5.78 19.82 -1.80
N GLN A 119 -4.49 19.53 -2.00
CA GLN A 119 -3.38 20.49 -1.89
C GLN A 119 -2.46 20.53 -3.11
N GLY A 120 -2.78 19.78 -4.16
CA GLY A 120 -1.98 19.72 -5.38
C GLY A 120 -2.04 21.04 -6.15
N VAL A 121 -0.86 21.58 -6.44
CA VAL A 121 -0.72 22.80 -7.23
C VAL A 121 -0.91 22.47 -8.71
N LYS A 122 -1.62 23.32 -9.47
CA LYS A 122 -1.86 23.13 -10.91
C LYS A 122 -1.10 24.12 -11.78
N THR A 123 -0.88 25.33 -11.30
CA THR A 123 -0.24 26.42 -12.08
C THR A 123 1.11 26.83 -11.51
N ALA A 124 1.96 27.45 -12.34
CA ALA A 124 3.26 27.97 -11.91
C ALA A 124 3.12 29.08 -10.85
N ALA A 125 2.13 29.97 -11.01
CA ALA A 125 1.87 31.05 -10.06
C ALA A 125 1.44 30.55 -8.67
N GLU A 126 0.62 29.49 -8.60
CA GLU A 126 0.28 28.82 -7.35
C GLU A 126 1.52 28.19 -6.68
N LEU A 127 2.44 27.65 -7.48
CA LEU A 127 3.66 27.03 -6.97
C LEU A 127 4.59 28.09 -6.40
N GLU A 128 4.80 29.19 -7.12
CA GLU A 128 5.60 30.33 -6.65
C GLU A 128 5.02 30.91 -5.35
N ARG A 129 3.70 31.02 -5.23
CA ARG A 129 3.05 31.44 -3.97
C ARG A 129 3.30 30.44 -2.83
N ALA A 130 3.25 29.13 -3.12
CA ALA A 130 3.48 28.09 -2.12
C ALA A 130 4.96 27.97 -1.69
N LEU A 131 5.89 28.44 -2.51
CA LEU A 131 7.33 28.51 -2.22
C LEU A 131 7.73 29.85 -1.58
N GLY A 132 6.93 30.90 -1.77
CA GLY A 132 7.16 32.23 -1.24
C GLY A 132 7.33 32.24 0.29
N GLY A 133 8.38 32.90 0.76
CA GLY A 133 8.69 33.04 2.19
C GLY A 133 9.29 31.81 2.87
N LYS A 134 9.48 30.69 2.16
CA LYS A 134 10.16 29.49 2.66
C LYS A 134 11.67 29.55 2.43
N SER A 135 12.44 28.89 3.29
CA SER A 135 13.87 28.68 3.10
C SER A 135 14.16 27.69 1.95
N GLU A 136 15.35 27.75 1.35
CA GLU A 136 15.77 26.83 0.27
C GLU A 136 15.52 25.32 0.57
N PRO A 137 15.85 24.77 1.76
CA PRO A 137 15.56 23.37 2.05
C PRO A 137 14.05 23.08 2.13
N GLU A 138 13.24 24.02 2.63
CA GLU A 138 11.79 23.89 2.70
C GLU A 138 11.15 23.99 1.31
N GLN A 139 11.69 24.83 0.43
CA GLN A 139 11.29 24.91 -0.97
C GLN A 139 11.55 23.59 -1.69
N LEU A 140 12.74 23.00 -1.50
CA LEU A 140 13.07 21.70 -2.07
C LEU A 140 12.16 20.58 -1.53
N ALA A 141 11.84 20.61 -0.23
CA ALA A 141 10.92 19.65 0.38
C ALA A 141 9.50 19.77 -0.21
N GLU A 142 8.98 20.98 -0.37
CA GLU A 142 7.67 21.21 -1.00
C GLU A 142 7.68 20.75 -2.47
N LEU A 143 8.73 21.04 -3.23
CA LEU A 143 8.85 20.57 -4.61
C LEU A 143 8.85 19.05 -4.72
N ARG A 144 9.63 18.36 -3.87
CA ARG A 144 9.63 16.89 -3.81
C ARG A 144 8.25 16.35 -3.49
N ARG A 145 7.57 16.92 -2.49
CA ARG A 145 6.20 16.56 -2.13
C ARG A 145 5.21 16.74 -3.29
N GLN A 146 5.27 17.86 -4.02
CA GLN A 146 4.41 18.12 -5.19
C GLN A 146 4.68 17.14 -6.33
N ILE A 147 5.95 16.78 -6.55
CA ILE A 147 6.33 15.74 -7.53
C ILE A 147 5.75 14.40 -7.08
N GLU A 148 6.00 13.98 -5.84
CA GLU A 148 5.52 12.71 -5.29
C GLU A 148 3.99 12.59 -5.40
N MET A 149 3.24 13.61 -4.96
CA MET A 149 1.77 13.67 -5.08
C MET A 149 1.27 13.52 -6.52
N ARG A 150 2.01 14.04 -7.52
CA ARG A 150 1.66 13.92 -8.95
C ARG A 150 2.09 12.60 -9.58
N THR A 151 3.27 12.09 -9.19
CA THR A 151 3.87 10.89 -9.82
C THR A 151 3.40 9.60 -9.18
N ALA A 152 3.10 9.61 -7.88
CA ALA A 152 2.51 8.50 -7.15
C ALA A 152 0.98 8.53 -7.29
N ALA A 153 0.50 8.64 -8.53
CA ALA A 153 -0.89 8.37 -8.79
C ALA A 153 -1.13 6.87 -8.54
N PRO A 154 -2.19 6.46 -7.82
CA PRO A 154 -2.65 5.08 -7.86
C PRO A 154 -2.80 4.73 -9.34
N PRO A 155 -2.38 3.53 -9.78
CA PRO A 155 -2.40 3.16 -11.19
C PRO A 155 -3.78 3.53 -11.74
N GLN A 156 -3.80 4.40 -12.76
CA GLN A 156 -5.05 4.94 -13.27
C GLN A 156 -5.90 3.75 -13.73
N LEU A 157 -6.98 3.48 -12.98
CA LEU A 157 -7.94 2.41 -13.27
C LEU A 157 -8.65 2.62 -14.61
N ARG A 158 -8.52 3.83 -15.16
CA ARG A 158 -8.81 4.13 -16.55
C ARG A 158 -7.50 4.04 -17.33
N VAL A 159 -7.03 2.83 -17.58
CA VAL A 159 -6.26 2.61 -18.80
C VAL A 159 -7.21 3.05 -19.91
N ARG A 160 -6.91 4.15 -20.62
CA ARG A 160 -7.58 4.44 -21.90
C ARG A 160 -7.59 3.11 -22.62
N SER A 161 -8.76 2.55 -22.88
CA SER A 161 -8.88 1.25 -23.53
C SER A 161 -7.99 1.31 -24.76
N ILE A 162 -6.82 0.67 -24.67
CA ILE A 162 -5.99 0.45 -25.84
C ILE A 162 -6.90 -0.42 -26.67
N LYS A 163 -7.33 0.07 -27.84
CA LYS A 163 -8.21 -0.66 -28.77
C LYS A 163 -7.85 -2.14 -28.69
N THR A 164 -8.71 -2.91 -28.07
CA THR A 164 -8.47 -4.31 -27.78
C THR A 164 -8.27 -4.97 -29.14
N LEU A 165 -7.05 -5.41 -29.44
CA LEU A 165 -6.74 -6.15 -30.65
C LEU A 165 -7.30 -7.56 -30.47
N GLY A 166 -8.62 -7.70 -30.54
CA GLY A 166 -9.37 -8.93 -30.35
C GLY A 166 -10.19 -9.00 -29.05
N THR A 167 -11.09 -9.98 -29.00
CA THR A 167 -11.85 -10.37 -27.80
C THR A 167 -10.99 -11.29 -26.93
N ALA A 168 -10.80 -10.92 -25.67
CA ALA A 168 -10.16 -11.80 -24.70
C ALA A 168 -11.00 -13.07 -24.53
N ASP A 169 -10.35 -14.23 -24.54
CA ASP A 169 -11.00 -15.52 -24.32
C ASP A 169 -11.53 -15.62 -22.88
N ALA A 170 -12.62 -16.37 -22.68
CA ALA A 170 -13.29 -16.50 -21.38
C ALA A 170 -12.34 -17.05 -20.30
N ASP A 171 -11.38 -17.89 -20.69
CA ASP A 171 -10.38 -18.45 -19.78
C ASP A 171 -9.33 -17.42 -19.34
N VAL A 172 -8.98 -16.47 -20.21
CA VAL A 172 -8.07 -15.37 -19.86
C VAL A 172 -8.73 -14.45 -18.84
N LEU A 173 -10.00 -14.10 -19.05
CA LEU A 173 -10.77 -13.29 -18.12
C LEU A 173 -10.93 -13.97 -16.75
N ARG A 174 -11.17 -15.29 -16.74
CA ARG A 174 -11.26 -16.07 -15.50
C ARG A 174 -9.92 -16.08 -14.74
N LEU A 175 -8.79 -16.23 -15.44
CA LEU A 175 -7.45 -16.19 -14.84
C LEU A 175 -7.10 -14.79 -14.31
N GLU A 176 -7.48 -13.73 -15.02
CA GLU A 176 -7.30 -12.35 -14.55
C GLU A 176 -8.15 -12.04 -13.31
N GLN A 177 -9.39 -12.53 -13.25
CA GLN A 177 -10.25 -12.41 -12.06
C GLN A 177 -9.67 -13.16 -10.85
N GLN A 178 -9.07 -14.33 -11.07
CA GLN A 178 -8.41 -15.13 -10.04
C GLN A 178 -6.99 -14.62 -9.69
N SER A 179 -6.48 -13.62 -10.41
CA SER A 179 -5.17 -13.05 -10.14
C SER A 179 -5.14 -12.36 -8.78
N ILE A 180 -4.15 -12.75 -7.98
CA ILE A 180 -3.88 -12.19 -6.65
C ILE A 180 -3.60 -10.68 -6.72
N PHE A 181 -3.13 -10.19 -7.87
CA PHE A 181 -2.80 -8.79 -8.14
C PHE A 181 -3.88 -8.04 -8.93
N ASN A 182 -5.11 -8.56 -8.98
CA ASN A 182 -6.23 -7.83 -9.57
C ASN A 182 -6.59 -6.60 -8.72
N VAL A 183 -6.85 -5.47 -9.39
CA VAL A 183 -7.34 -4.21 -8.80
C VAL A 183 -8.52 -4.43 -7.85
N SER A 184 -9.51 -5.24 -8.24
CA SER A 184 -10.71 -5.48 -7.42
C SER A 184 -10.37 -6.10 -6.06
N ASN A 185 -9.29 -6.87 -5.99
CA ASN A 185 -8.77 -7.49 -4.77
C ASN A 185 -7.79 -6.57 -4.03
N LEU A 186 -6.98 -5.80 -4.76
CA LEU A 186 -5.98 -4.90 -4.18
C LEU A 186 -6.61 -3.66 -3.53
N LEU A 187 -7.67 -3.08 -4.12
CA LEU A 187 -8.31 -1.89 -3.61
C LEU A 187 -8.87 -2.04 -2.18
N PRO A 188 -9.68 -3.09 -1.86
CA PRO A 188 -10.14 -3.30 -0.50
C PRO A 188 -8.99 -3.54 0.48
N LYS A 189 -7.98 -4.32 0.08
CA LYS A 189 -6.80 -4.58 0.92
C LYS A 189 -5.99 -3.32 1.18
N ALA A 190 -5.87 -2.43 0.19
CA ALA A 190 -5.18 -1.16 0.32
C ALA A 190 -5.95 -0.17 1.21
N LYS A 191 -7.29 -0.14 1.14
CA LYS A 191 -8.12 0.64 2.07
C LYS A 191 -7.95 0.16 3.51
N ALA A 192 -8.02 -1.15 3.75
CA ALA A 192 -7.77 -1.73 5.06
C ALA A 192 -6.32 -1.49 5.55
N ALA A 193 -5.35 -1.46 4.63
CA ALA A 193 -3.98 -1.05 4.96
C ALA A 193 -3.90 0.42 5.40
N ARG A 194 -4.65 1.31 4.73
CA ARG A 194 -4.75 2.72 5.11
C ARG A 194 -5.30 2.90 6.52
N GLU A 195 -6.40 2.23 6.84
CA GLU A 195 -7.00 2.24 8.19
C GLU A 195 -6.00 1.77 9.26
N ARG A 196 -5.23 0.71 8.97
CA ARG A 196 -4.15 0.25 9.87
C ARG A 196 -3.03 1.28 10.04
N ARG A 197 -2.67 2.02 8.99
CA ARG A 197 -1.65 3.07 9.05
C ARG A 197 -2.12 4.30 9.82
N GLU A 198 -3.39 4.68 9.66
CA GLU A 198 -4.05 5.72 10.44
C GLU A 198 -4.10 5.32 11.93
N ALA A 199 -4.52 4.09 12.24
CA ALA A 199 -4.53 3.56 13.62
C ALA A 199 -3.12 3.47 14.25
N ALA A 200 -2.09 3.22 13.45
CA ALA A 200 -0.70 3.22 13.89
C ALA A 200 -0.07 4.64 14.00
N GLY A 201 -0.82 5.70 13.67
CA GLY A 201 -0.32 7.08 13.67
C GLY A 201 0.74 7.37 12.59
N ILE A 202 0.86 6.51 11.58
CA ILE A 202 1.79 6.68 10.45
C ILE A 202 1.23 7.67 9.42
N SER A 203 -0.10 7.73 9.31
CA SER A 203 -0.85 8.56 8.38
C SER A 203 -1.91 9.33 9.15
N ASP A 204 -2.12 10.60 8.80
CA ASP A 204 -3.16 11.43 9.40
C ASP A 204 -4.04 12.02 8.30
N SER A 205 -5.18 11.37 8.07
CA SER A 205 -6.14 11.76 7.03
C SER A 205 -6.79 13.12 7.31
N VAL A 206 -6.81 13.55 8.58
CA VAL A 206 -7.32 14.84 9.03
C VAL A 206 -6.34 15.94 8.63
N GLU A 207 -5.04 15.74 8.89
CA GLU A 207 -3.97 16.67 8.52
C GLU A 207 -3.98 16.99 7.02
N VAL A 208 -4.20 15.98 6.20
CA VAL A 208 -4.23 16.12 4.73
C VAL A 208 -5.40 16.98 4.24
N ARG A 209 -6.56 16.86 4.89
CA ARG A 209 -7.82 17.48 4.47
C ARG A 209 -7.99 18.92 4.94
N GLN A 210 -7.13 19.39 5.84
CA GLN A 210 -7.13 20.79 6.26
C GLN A 210 -6.73 21.71 5.12
N ASP A 211 -7.25 22.93 5.15
CA ASP A 211 -6.74 24.03 4.34
C ASP A 211 -5.28 24.34 4.71
N ARG A 212 -4.52 24.88 3.75
CA ARG A 212 -3.11 25.23 3.96
C ARG A 212 -2.94 26.40 4.93
N GLU A 213 -3.87 27.34 4.89
CA GLU A 213 -3.86 28.54 5.72
C GLU A 213 -4.88 28.39 6.84
N ALA A 214 -4.52 28.91 8.01
CA ALA A 214 -5.41 28.91 9.17
C ALA A 214 -6.65 29.78 8.89
N PRO A 215 -7.85 29.36 9.31
CA PRO A 215 -9.01 30.23 9.24
C PRO A 215 -8.81 31.48 10.13
N PRO A 216 -9.39 32.64 9.76
CA PRO A 216 -9.30 33.84 10.57
C PRO A 216 -9.99 33.64 11.93
N PHE A 217 -9.47 34.30 12.97
CA PHE A 217 -10.07 34.27 14.32
C PHE A 217 -11.29 35.19 14.40
N ASP A 218 -12.37 34.81 13.75
CA ASP A 218 -13.61 35.58 13.68
C ASP A 218 -14.82 34.81 14.25
N THR A 219 -15.99 35.45 14.25
CA THR A 219 -17.24 34.86 14.75
C THR A 219 -17.69 33.62 13.98
N ARG A 220 -17.11 33.32 12.79
CA ARG A 220 -17.44 32.11 12.01
C ARG A 220 -16.83 30.86 12.61
N LEU A 221 -15.83 30.98 13.48
CA LEU A 221 -15.32 29.85 14.25
C LEU A 221 -16.22 29.47 15.43
N VAL A 222 -17.07 30.40 15.90
CA VAL A 222 -17.98 30.11 17.02
C VAL A 222 -18.95 29.01 16.62
N GLY A 223 -19.03 27.98 17.46
CA GLY A 223 -19.88 26.82 17.28
C GLY A 223 -19.22 25.67 16.53
N LYS A 224 -18.07 25.87 15.87
CA LYS A 224 -17.30 24.82 15.18
C LYS A 224 -16.52 23.95 16.16
N TRP A 225 -16.24 22.72 15.73
CA TRP A 225 -15.35 21.79 16.42
C TRP A 225 -13.90 21.96 15.96
N LEU A 226 -12.99 22.00 16.93
CA LEU A 226 -11.55 22.07 16.73
C LEU A 226 -10.87 20.94 17.49
N GLU A 227 -9.80 20.40 16.89
CA GLU A 227 -8.84 19.57 17.60
C GLU A 227 -7.66 20.42 18.08
N VAL A 228 -7.27 20.25 19.33
CA VAL A 228 -6.13 20.90 19.97
C VAL A 228 -5.11 19.85 20.38
N CYS A 229 -3.86 20.01 19.96
CA CYS A 229 -2.76 19.13 20.32
C CYS A 229 -2.34 19.39 21.77
N TRP A 230 -2.90 18.59 22.67
CA TRP A 230 -2.77 18.73 24.10
C TRP A 230 -1.66 17.83 24.66
N PRO A 231 -0.75 18.36 25.51
CA PRO A 231 0.32 17.57 26.12
C PRO A 231 -0.20 16.83 27.37
N TYR A 232 -0.28 15.51 27.27
CA TYR A 232 -0.54 14.60 28.39
C TYR A 232 0.75 14.08 29.01
N LYS A 233 0.71 13.68 30.28
CA LYS A 233 1.82 13.01 30.96
C LYS A 233 1.47 11.55 31.16
N GLU A 234 2.11 10.68 30.40
CA GLU A 234 1.98 9.22 30.52
C GLU A 234 3.34 8.64 30.89
N GLU A 235 3.40 7.85 31.96
CA GLU A 235 4.62 7.13 32.40
C GLU A 235 5.90 8.01 32.47
N GLY A 236 5.75 9.28 32.87
CA GLY A 236 6.86 10.24 32.97
C GLY A 236 7.32 10.85 31.63
N ARG A 237 6.67 10.51 30.51
CA ARG A 237 6.87 11.13 29.19
C ARG A 237 5.70 12.03 28.82
N THR A 238 5.99 13.08 28.05
CA THR A 238 4.94 13.94 27.50
C THR A 238 4.49 13.40 26.16
N VAL A 239 3.27 12.88 26.11
CA VAL A 239 2.60 12.44 24.88
C VAL A 239 1.69 13.57 24.42
N LYS A 240 1.64 13.82 23.11
CA LYS A 240 0.78 14.86 22.55
C LYS A 240 -0.38 14.20 21.84
N ILE A 241 -1.59 14.54 22.24
CA ILE A 241 -2.82 13.93 21.74
C ILE A 241 -3.72 15.03 21.18
N TRP A 242 -4.37 14.77 20.05
CA TRP A 242 -5.36 15.68 19.49
C TRP A 242 -6.67 15.53 20.27
N ALA A 243 -7.01 16.55 21.06
CA ALA A 243 -8.24 16.59 21.84
C ALA A 243 -9.30 17.40 21.11
N ALA A 244 -10.50 16.84 20.94
CA ALA A 244 -11.61 17.52 20.30
C ALA A 244 -12.35 18.46 21.27
N GLY A 245 -12.81 19.59 20.77
CA GLY A 245 -13.68 20.47 21.52
C GLY A 245 -14.29 21.58 20.68
N ARG A 246 -15.32 22.22 21.23
CA ARG A 246 -16.12 23.23 20.55
C ARG A 246 -15.68 24.64 20.90
N VAL A 247 -15.61 25.51 19.91
CA VAL A 247 -15.39 26.95 20.14
C VAL A 247 -16.71 27.57 20.63
N LYS A 248 -16.75 28.01 21.88
CA LYS A 248 -17.92 28.70 22.43
C LYS A 248 -17.94 30.18 22.12
N ARG A 249 -16.78 30.85 22.15
CA ARG A 249 -16.66 32.30 21.98
C ARG A 249 -15.30 32.67 21.39
N VAL A 250 -15.24 33.83 20.74
CA VAL A 250 -14.01 34.47 20.24
C VAL A 250 -13.89 35.81 20.96
N ALA A 251 -12.71 36.11 21.51
CA ALA A 251 -12.43 37.38 22.16
C ALA A 251 -12.35 38.49 21.11
N ASP A 252 -13.13 39.54 21.32
CA ASP A 252 -13.19 40.73 20.46
C ASP A 252 -12.16 41.82 20.84
N GLY A 253 -11.45 41.64 21.95
CA GLY A 253 -10.51 42.63 22.49
C GLY A 253 -11.17 43.80 23.23
N LEU A 254 -12.49 43.80 23.40
CA LEU A 254 -13.27 44.88 24.01
C LEU A 254 -14.04 44.45 25.26
N THR A 255 -14.52 43.21 25.33
CA THR A 255 -15.50 42.80 26.36
C THR A 255 -15.06 41.65 27.26
N ASP A 256 -14.15 40.79 26.81
CA ASP A 256 -13.95 39.49 27.46
C ASP A 256 -12.88 39.51 28.57
N LYS A 257 -13.34 39.56 29.82
CA LYS A 257 -12.54 39.33 31.04
C LYS A 257 -12.72 37.88 31.51
N ARG A 258 -11.62 37.21 31.84
CA ARG A 258 -11.58 35.78 32.21
C ARG A 258 -12.25 35.45 33.57
N SER A 259 -12.42 36.44 34.44
CA SER A 259 -13.05 36.33 35.76
C SER A 259 -13.26 37.73 36.37
N PRO A 260 -14.03 37.89 37.46
CA PRO A 260 -14.13 39.16 38.19
C PRO A 260 -12.78 39.70 38.69
N ARG A 261 -11.76 38.83 38.84
CA ARG A 261 -10.39 39.20 39.25
C ARG A 261 -9.45 39.45 38.06
N ALA A 262 -9.82 39.12 36.83
CA ALA A 262 -9.02 39.40 35.64
C ALA A 262 -9.13 40.88 35.28
N ARG A 263 -8.10 41.65 35.65
CA ARG A 263 -8.03 43.11 35.45
C ARG A 263 -7.78 43.52 33.98
N LYS A 264 -7.35 42.61 33.11
CA LYS A 264 -6.97 42.88 31.71
C LYS A 264 -7.93 42.18 30.75
N ILE A 265 -8.30 42.88 29.67
CA ILE A 265 -9.11 42.37 28.58
C ILE A 265 -8.29 41.36 27.78
N LEU A 266 -8.91 40.25 27.35
CA LEU A 266 -8.24 39.27 26.50
C LEU A 266 -7.93 39.88 25.13
N PRO A 267 -6.75 39.63 24.55
CA PRO A 267 -6.44 40.09 23.21
C PRO A 267 -7.42 39.51 22.18
N ALA A 268 -7.72 40.30 21.15
CA ALA A 268 -8.60 39.88 20.06
C ALA A 268 -8.05 38.61 19.39
N GLY A 269 -8.94 37.66 19.09
CA GLY A 269 -8.62 36.38 18.44
C GLY A 269 -8.31 35.22 19.39
N MET A 270 -8.36 35.41 20.72
CA MET A 270 -8.39 34.27 21.64
C MET A 270 -9.72 33.51 21.53
N LEU A 271 -9.67 32.18 21.64
CA LEU A 271 -10.87 31.34 21.55
C LEU A 271 -11.16 30.69 22.90
N LEU A 272 -12.45 30.67 23.29
CA LEU A 272 -12.94 29.85 24.39
C LEU A 272 -13.23 28.46 23.84
N TRP A 273 -12.31 27.55 24.08
CA TRP A 273 -12.41 26.14 23.69
C TRP A 273 -13.02 25.34 24.84
N ALA A 274 -14.05 24.57 24.53
CA ALA A 274 -14.76 23.72 25.49
C ALA A 274 -14.67 22.27 25.04
N TRP A 275 -14.18 21.38 25.90
CA TRP A 275 -14.11 19.95 25.64
C TRP A 275 -15.16 19.21 26.47
N ASP A 276 -15.62 18.08 25.93
CA ASP A 276 -16.52 17.18 26.64
C ASP A 276 -15.73 16.35 27.66
N ALA A 277 -16.43 15.72 28.60
CA ALA A 277 -15.78 14.83 29.56
C ALA A 277 -15.19 13.62 28.82
N ASP A 278 -13.94 13.28 29.16
CA ASP A 278 -13.23 12.14 28.59
C ASP A 278 -13.02 11.07 29.68
N PRO A 279 -13.83 10.00 29.69
CA PRO A 279 -13.70 8.92 30.66
C PRO A 279 -12.41 8.10 30.52
N GLU A 280 -11.78 8.10 29.34
CA GLU A 280 -10.56 7.33 29.09
C GLU A 280 -9.36 7.96 29.81
N TYR A 281 -9.36 9.29 29.92
CA TYR A 281 -8.31 10.07 30.58
C TYR A 281 -8.71 10.66 31.95
N ASP A 282 -9.88 10.29 32.47
CA ASP A 282 -10.48 10.82 33.72
C ASP A 282 -10.55 12.37 33.73
N GLU A 283 -10.79 12.97 32.55
CA GLU A 283 -10.86 14.42 32.40
C GLU A 283 -12.32 14.90 32.46
N PRO A 284 -12.68 15.81 33.40
CA PRO A 284 -14.01 16.40 33.41
C PRO A 284 -14.18 17.37 32.24
N ALA A 285 -15.43 17.51 31.79
CA ALA A 285 -15.79 18.54 30.82
C ALA A 285 -15.34 19.92 31.34
N GLY A 286 -14.75 20.71 30.45
CA GLY A 286 -14.11 21.95 30.85
C GLY A 286 -14.09 22.97 29.74
N GLU A 287 -13.73 24.20 30.12
CA GLU A 287 -13.61 25.32 29.20
C GLU A 287 -12.33 26.08 29.48
N ARG A 288 -11.63 26.50 28.43
CA ARG A 288 -10.42 27.30 28.55
C ARG A 288 -10.26 28.28 27.41
N TRP A 289 -9.91 29.51 27.78
CA TRP A 289 -9.41 30.50 26.84
C TRP A 289 -8.00 30.11 26.38
N ILE A 290 -7.82 29.94 25.08
CA ILE A 290 -6.56 29.57 24.43
C ILE A 290 -6.22 30.62 23.37
N ALA A 291 -4.96 31.07 23.35
CA ALA A 291 -4.39 31.82 22.24
C ALA A 291 -3.85 30.83 21.21
N PHE A 292 -4.59 30.66 20.13
CA PHE A 292 -4.11 29.92 18.97
C PHE A 292 -3.25 30.83 18.08
N LEU A 293 -2.22 30.25 17.49
CA LEU A 293 -1.32 30.95 16.57
C LEU A 293 -1.53 30.38 15.17
N PRO A 294 -1.67 31.21 14.12
CA PRO A 294 -1.77 30.72 12.74
C PRO A 294 -0.57 29.85 12.34
N GLU A 295 0.62 30.15 12.85
CA GLU A 295 1.84 29.37 12.61
C GLU A 295 1.81 27.95 13.18
N LYS A 296 0.90 27.67 14.12
CA LYS A 296 0.69 26.35 14.73
C LYS A 296 -0.51 25.60 14.14
N TRP A 297 -1.10 26.15 13.08
CA TRP A 297 -2.17 25.50 12.33
C TRP A 297 -1.72 24.16 11.76
N ASN A 298 -2.49 23.12 12.03
CA ASN A 298 -2.28 21.77 11.54
C ASN A 298 -0.86 21.22 11.78
N ARG A 299 -0.27 21.54 12.95
CA ARG A 299 1.06 21.05 13.36
C ARG A 299 0.98 20.24 14.65
N PRO A 300 1.66 19.08 14.78
CA PRO A 300 1.69 18.25 16.00
C PRO A 300 2.63 18.82 17.08
N VAL A 301 2.43 20.09 17.42
CA VAL A 301 3.18 20.84 18.44
C VAL A 301 2.25 21.17 19.59
N SER A 302 2.77 21.43 20.79
CA SER A 302 1.92 21.80 21.93
C SER A 302 1.10 23.06 21.62
N TYR A 303 -0.22 22.96 21.80
CA TYR A 303 -1.21 23.96 21.38
C TYR A 303 -1.27 24.18 19.86
N GLY A 304 -0.83 23.20 19.08
CA GLY A 304 -1.22 23.05 17.68
C GLY A 304 -2.71 22.86 17.59
N TRP A 305 -3.32 23.32 16.50
CA TRP A 305 -4.77 23.30 16.35
C TRP A 305 -5.17 23.11 14.91
N ARG A 306 -6.32 22.47 14.70
CA ARG A 306 -6.90 22.22 13.38
C ARG A 306 -8.42 22.08 13.48
N LEU A 307 -9.12 22.08 12.35
CA LEU A 307 -10.55 21.76 12.36
C LEU A 307 -10.75 20.29 12.73
N ASP A 308 -11.77 20.01 13.53
CA ASP A 308 -12.16 18.64 13.81
C ASP A 308 -12.61 17.92 12.53
N PRO A 309 -12.40 16.60 12.39
CA PRO A 309 -12.87 15.80 11.26
C PRO A 309 -14.33 16.07 10.86
N ARG A 310 -15.21 16.37 11.83
CA ARG A 310 -16.63 16.71 11.63
C ARG A 310 -16.83 17.95 10.77
N GLU A 311 -15.91 18.91 10.83
CA GLU A 311 -15.99 20.20 10.13
C GLU A 311 -15.36 20.16 8.73
N LEU A 312 -14.60 19.12 8.39
CA LEU A 312 -13.91 18.98 7.11
C LEU A 312 -14.83 18.56 5.94
N GLY A 313 -16.14 18.70 6.14
CA GLY A 313 -17.19 18.18 5.29
C GLY A 313 -17.23 16.65 5.29
N ALA A 314 -18.40 16.05 5.12
CA ALA A 314 -18.40 14.78 4.42
C ALA A 314 -17.96 15.14 3.00
N THR A 315 -16.71 14.87 2.60
CA THR A 315 -16.51 14.44 1.22
C THR A 315 -17.57 13.39 1.02
N GLY A 316 -18.59 13.69 0.20
CA GLY A 316 -19.77 12.84 0.04
C GLY A 316 -19.34 11.37 -0.15
N PRO A 317 -20.26 10.41 0.05
CA PRO A 317 -19.95 8.99 -0.10
C PRO A 317 -19.06 8.83 -1.33
N PRO A 318 -17.92 8.11 -1.22
CA PRO A 318 -16.96 8.02 -2.31
C PRO A 318 -17.79 7.78 -3.55
N ARG A 319 -17.81 8.72 -4.51
CA ARG A 319 -18.62 8.54 -5.71
C ARG A 319 -18.19 7.19 -6.23
N THR A 320 -19.06 6.19 -6.03
CA THR A 320 -18.91 4.87 -6.62
C THR A 320 -18.63 5.21 -8.07
N PRO A 321 -17.54 4.71 -8.67
CA PRO A 321 -17.33 4.96 -10.08
C PRO A 321 -18.65 4.59 -10.76
N LEU A 322 -19.31 5.60 -11.32
CA LEU A 322 -20.48 5.40 -12.16
C LEU A 322 -19.98 4.43 -13.23
N ILE A 323 -20.36 3.17 -13.06
CA ILE A 323 -20.52 2.28 -14.18
C ILE A 323 -21.74 2.88 -14.86
N GLU A 324 -21.48 3.78 -15.82
CA GLU A 324 -22.49 4.09 -16.82
C GLU A 324 -22.71 2.74 -17.50
N GLU A 325 -23.76 2.04 -17.08
CA GLU A 325 -24.39 1.05 -17.94
C GLU A 325 -24.81 1.86 -19.16
N GLU A 326 -24.04 1.73 -20.24
CA GLU A 326 -24.41 2.29 -21.54
C GLU A 326 -25.82 1.76 -21.85
N GLU A 327 -26.82 2.63 -21.72
CA GLU A 327 -28.12 2.42 -22.32
C GLU A 327 -27.85 2.15 -23.80
N GLU A 328 -28.21 0.94 -24.26
CA GLU A 328 -28.18 0.59 -25.67
C GLU A 328 -28.98 1.63 -26.44
N GLU A 329 -28.27 2.53 -27.12
CA GLU A 329 -28.85 3.47 -28.06
C GLU A 329 -29.38 2.64 -29.24
N GLU A 330 -30.67 2.33 -29.19
CA GLU A 330 -31.39 1.57 -30.21
C GLU A 330 -31.27 2.33 -31.54
N ALA A 331 -30.40 1.83 -32.42
CA ALA A 331 -30.15 2.43 -33.72
C ALA A 331 -31.47 2.52 -34.54
N PRO A 332 -31.74 3.66 -35.21
CA PRO A 332 -32.96 3.82 -35.98
C PRO A 332 -32.98 2.83 -37.15
N ARG A 333 -33.92 1.89 -37.12
CA ARG A 333 -34.22 1.00 -38.25
C ARG A 333 -34.54 1.86 -39.48
N ALA A 334 -33.65 1.82 -40.46
CA ALA A 334 -33.88 2.37 -41.79
C ALA A 334 -35.17 1.77 -42.37
N ARG A 335 -36.13 2.64 -42.69
CA ARG A 335 -37.30 2.28 -43.49
C ARG A 335 -36.81 1.88 -44.88
N ARG A 336 -37.17 0.68 -45.31
CA ARG A 336 -37.25 0.31 -46.72
C ARG A 336 -38.64 0.58 -47.23
#